data_AF-A0A2R6S637-F1
#
_entry.id   AF-A0A2R6S637-F1
#
_cell.length_a   1.000
_cell.length_b   1.000
_cell.length_c   1.000
_cell.angle_alpha   90.00
_cell.angle_beta   90.00
_cell.angle_gamma   90.00
#
_symmetry.space_group_name_H-M   'P 1'
#
loop_
_entity.id
_entity.type
_entity.pdbx_description
1 polymer ?
#
loop_
_entity_poly.entity_id
_entity_poly.type
_entity_poly.pdbx_seq_one_letter_code
_entity_poly.pdbx_strand_id
1 'polypeptide(L)'
;MEAETYALSRLYLSRFRMYRVMRDIIDADKEESGIETPSVERTPEWYVQGYLKYQCNSETESHRRLIHDSSDSEIEAGQDGLLAGNKHHKLRHICAAEVRSLFAMHAKWMVKDQREQLHSKKRLINVDLWEAWLRNVDSWREQAARKGLTFGVFPEGDEIQPTPEADSSDPDDYTPQAPVSRSSTKRRKLNQPYTLRSTVSSEGQHAYTGRSTRLHPTLTSEPIIVESSSDELSYDSEFSEHSQASDPPSSDSDDSPPPSPPSPTLLAQIPPELMRPLELPAFGFTWYCPVARCHYKVDLLNPTEENCRGIEAVDVHELKHGKWSMSTPQVQLIFERMVSVHYGDHLSRSGIIVSETGTSITLKLKTTAAQPPTEPIVPARAGGIFKEEDRD
;
A
#
# COMPACT_ATOMS: atom_id res chain seq x y z
N MET A 1 -36.01 -1.51 -0.69
CA MET A 1 -35.39 -0.51 0.21
C MET A 1 -34.53 0.38 -0.66
N GLU A 2 -34.76 1.69 -0.65
CA GLU A 2 -34.01 2.63 -1.50
C GLU A 2 -32.55 2.71 -1.05
N ALA A 3 -31.62 2.70 -2.00
CA ALA A 3 -30.17 2.69 -1.73
C ALA A 3 -29.74 3.90 -0.87
N GLU A 4 -30.39 5.05 -1.04
CA GLU A 4 -30.15 6.26 -0.24
C GLU A 4 -30.48 6.08 1.24
N THR A 5 -31.63 5.46 1.55
CA THR A 5 -32.04 5.19 2.94
C THR A 5 -31.02 4.28 3.64
N TYR A 6 -30.50 3.30 2.91
CA TYR A 6 -29.46 2.41 3.41
C TYR A 6 -28.14 3.15 3.69
N ALA A 7 -27.69 4.00 2.75
CA ALA A 7 -26.48 4.81 2.92
C ALA A 7 -26.59 5.77 4.13
N LEU A 8 -27.72 6.47 4.28
CA LEU A 8 -27.98 7.33 5.43
C LEU A 8 -27.97 6.56 6.76
N SER A 9 -28.57 5.36 6.78
CA SER A 9 -28.58 4.49 7.95
C SER A 9 -27.17 4.04 8.33
N ARG A 10 -26.33 3.68 7.34
CA ARG A 10 -24.93 3.33 7.58
C ARG A 10 -24.11 4.50 8.10
N LEU A 11 -24.25 5.69 7.50
CA LEU A 11 -23.59 6.90 7.96
C LEU A 11 -23.99 7.23 9.39
N TYR A 12 -25.28 7.16 9.71
CA TYR A 12 -25.79 7.32 11.07
C TYR A 12 -25.12 6.33 12.03
N LEU A 13 -25.17 5.03 11.76
CA LEU A 13 -24.56 4.01 12.62
C LEU A 13 -23.04 4.20 12.78
N SER A 14 -22.33 4.58 11.72
CA SER A 14 -20.89 4.84 11.78
C SER A 14 -20.54 5.99 12.73
N ARG A 15 -21.35 7.07 12.75
CA ARG A 15 -21.19 8.21 13.66
C ARG A 15 -21.32 7.78 15.13
N PHE A 16 -22.35 6.98 15.44
CA PHE A 16 -22.53 6.47 16.81
C PHE A 16 -21.47 5.47 17.23
N ARG A 17 -20.95 4.65 16.30
CA ARG A 17 -19.80 3.78 16.56
C ARG A 17 -18.57 4.60 16.91
N MET A 18 -18.27 5.64 16.14
CA MET A 18 -17.15 6.55 16.44
C MET A 18 -17.32 7.24 17.80
N TYR A 19 -18.53 7.73 18.10
CA TYR A 19 -18.83 8.31 19.41
C TYR A 19 -18.59 7.33 20.56
N ARG A 20 -18.99 6.06 20.39
CA ARG A 20 -18.72 4.99 21.37
C ARG A 20 -17.22 4.77 21.55
N VAL A 21 -16.47 4.62 20.46
CA VAL A 21 -15.01 4.48 20.48
C VAL A 21 -14.34 5.61 21.26
N MET A 22 -14.78 6.85 21.09
CA MET A 22 -14.24 7.99 21.85
C MET A 22 -14.51 7.89 23.35
N ARG A 23 -15.66 7.34 23.75
CA ARG A 23 -15.96 7.06 25.16
C ARG A 23 -15.09 5.93 25.69
N ASP A 24 -14.97 4.85 24.94
CA ASP A 24 -14.15 3.70 25.30
C ASP A 24 -12.68 4.12 25.51
N ILE A 25 -12.16 5.04 24.70
CA ILE A 25 -10.82 5.65 24.88
C ILE A 25 -10.72 6.43 26.20
N ILE A 26 -11.72 7.25 26.55
CA ILE A 26 -11.72 8.02 27.80
C ILE A 26 -11.80 7.09 29.01
N ASP A 27 -12.65 6.08 28.94
CA ASP A 27 -12.85 5.13 30.02
C ASP A 27 -11.58 4.29 30.23
N ALA A 28 -10.91 3.83 29.16
CA ALA A 28 -9.64 3.11 29.23
C ALA A 28 -8.48 3.98 29.78
N ASP A 29 -8.37 5.24 29.32
CA ASP A 29 -7.37 6.19 29.82
C ASP A 29 -7.56 6.47 31.32
N LYS A 30 -8.81 6.60 31.76
CA LYS A 30 -9.16 6.76 33.17
C LYS A 30 -8.83 5.53 34.01
N GLU A 31 -9.08 4.33 33.48
CA GLU A 31 -8.74 3.08 34.15
C GLU A 31 -7.23 2.95 34.35
N GLU A 32 -6.43 3.28 33.34
CA GLU A 32 -4.97 3.20 33.40
C GLU A 32 -4.34 4.30 34.27
N SER A 33 -4.78 5.56 34.12
CA SER A 33 -4.18 6.70 34.84
C SER A 33 -4.80 6.95 36.22
N GLY A 34 -5.96 6.37 36.49
CA GLY A 34 -6.77 6.62 37.69
C GLY A 34 -7.50 7.96 37.72
N ILE A 35 -7.26 8.85 36.73
CA ILE A 35 -7.85 10.20 36.67
C ILE A 35 -8.40 10.41 35.26
N GLU A 36 -9.64 10.87 35.15
CA GLU A 36 -10.22 11.16 33.85
C GLU A 36 -9.57 12.40 33.24
N THR A 37 -8.87 12.25 32.11
CA THR A 37 -8.27 13.38 31.37
C THR A 37 -9.31 14.46 31.10
N PRO A 38 -9.11 15.74 31.46
CA PRO A 38 -10.10 16.80 31.26
C PRO A 38 -10.44 17.02 29.79
N SER A 39 -11.69 17.38 29.47
CA SER A 39 -12.13 17.59 28.08
C SER A 39 -11.33 18.63 27.31
N VAL A 40 -10.73 19.61 27.99
CA VAL A 40 -9.89 20.66 27.39
C VAL A 40 -8.60 20.09 26.80
N GLU A 41 -8.07 19.00 27.37
CA GLU A 41 -6.83 18.35 26.95
C GLU A 41 -7.05 17.28 25.87
N ARG A 42 -8.31 16.87 25.65
CA ARG A 42 -8.72 15.85 24.66
C ARG A 42 -8.73 16.41 23.24
N THR A 43 -7.54 16.70 22.73
CA THR A 43 -7.33 17.13 21.33
C THR A 43 -7.65 16.00 20.34
N PRO A 44 -7.87 16.29 19.04
CA PRO A 44 -8.00 15.23 18.02
C PRO A 44 -6.81 14.27 17.99
N GLU A 45 -5.60 14.79 18.20
CA GLU A 45 -4.39 13.96 18.26
C GLU A 45 -4.37 13.05 19.49
N TRP A 46 -4.88 13.53 20.64
CA TRP A 46 -5.05 12.69 21.83
C TRP A 46 -5.95 11.49 21.54
N TYR A 47 -7.08 11.68 20.84
CA TYR A 47 -7.95 10.58 20.42
C TYR A 47 -7.29 9.63 19.43
N VAL A 48 -6.48 10.13 18.51
CA VAL A 48 -5.72 9.29 17.55
C VAL A 48 -4.73 8.40 18.29
N GLN A 49 -3.97 8.97 19.23
CA GLN A 49 -3.02 8.21 20.04
C GLN A 49 -3.74 7.23 20.97
N GLY A 50 -4.85 7.65 21.59
CA GLY A 50 -5.69 6.77 22.41
C GLY A 50 -6.28 5.61 21.61
N TYR A 51 -6.73 5.84 20.38
CA TYR A 51 -7.22 4.76 19.51
C TYR A 51 -6.10 3.76 19.19
N LEU A 52 -4.92 4.24 18.81
CA LEU A 52 -3.78 3.37 18.55
C LEU A 52 -3.37 2.57 19.78
N LYS A 53 -3.36 3.21 20.96
CA LYS A 53 -2.97 2.58 22.23
C LYS A 53 -3.99 1.55 22.69
N TYR A 54 -5.26 1.94 22.82
CA TYR A 54 -6.29 1.15 23.49
C TYR A 54 -7.10 0.25 22.57
N GLN A 55 -7.18 0.56 21.26
CA GLN A 55 -7.97 -0.23 20.31
C GLN A 55 -7.07 -1.05 19.38
N CYS A 56 -6.03 -0.45 18.82
CA CYS A 56 -5.15 -1.16 17.86
C CYS A 56 -4.08 -2.02 18.53
N ASN A 57 -3.52 -1.56 19.65
CA ASN A 57 -2.39 -2.19 20.34
C ASN A 57 -2.79 -2.75 21.71
N SER A 58 -4.07 -3.07 21.92
CA SER A 58 -4.50 -3.68 23.17
C SER A 58 -3.82 -5.04 23.34
N GLU A 59 -3.28 -5.30 24.53
CA GLU A 59 -2.71 -6.60 24.87
C GLU A 59 -3.76 -7.70 24.69
N THR A 60 -5.03 -7.43 25.04
CA THR A 60 -6.12 -8.40 24.90
C THR A 60 -6.32 -8.85 23.45
N GLU A 61 -6.25 -7.91 22.50
CA GLU A 61 -6.40 -8.21 21.08
C GLU A 61 -5.23 -9.05 20.59
N SER A 62 -3.99 -8.79 21.04
CA SER A 62 -2.83 -9.61 20.63
C SER A 62 -2.98 -11.10 20.97
N HIS A 63 -3.77 -11.44 21.99
CA HIS A 63 -4.05 -12.81 22.41
C HIS A 63 -5.27 -13.44 21.73
N ARG A 64 -6.02 -12.68 20.91
CA ARG A 64 -7.30 -13.13 20.36
C ARG A 64 -7.33 -13.10 18.84
N ARG A 65 -7.65 -14.22 18.20
CA ARG A 65 -7.83 -14.34 16.74
C ARG A 65 -9.31 -14.57 16.42
N LEU A 66 -9.99 -13.51 15.98
CA LEU A 66 -11.43 -13.56 15.66
C LEU A 66 -11.76 -14.47 14.47
N ILE A 67 -10.86 -14.57 13.49
CA ILE A 67 -11.03 -15.42 12.32
C ILE A 67 -10.13 -16.64 12.51
N HIS A 68 -10.73 -17.75 12.92
CA HIS A 68 -10.08 -19.05 13.03
C HIS A 68 -11.03 -20.12 12.50
N ASP A 69 -10.48 -21.24 12.04
CA ASP A 69 -11.27 -22.41 11.70
C ASP A 69 -11.41 -23.34 12.90
N SER A 70 -12.39 -24.25 12.87
CA SER A 70 -12.61 -25.21 13.96
C SER A 70 -11.48 -26.24 14.12
N SER A 71 -10.55 -26.30 13.17
CA SER A 71 -9.36 -27.14 13.21
C SER A 71 -8.11 -26.40 13.72
N ASP A 72 -8.22 -25.11 14.07
CA ASP A 72 -7.09 -24.30 14.48
C ASP A 72 -6.65 -24.70 15.89
N SER A 73 -5.67 -25.61 15.93
CA SER A 73 -5.05 -26.11 17.16
C SER A 73 -4.37 -25.02 18.00
N GLU A 74 -4.20 -23.80 17.46
CA GLU A 74 -3.68 -22.66 18.21
C GLU A 74 -4.73 -21.95 19.06
N ILE A 75 -6.01 -22.27 18.89
CA ILE A 75 -7.11 -21.64 19.63
C ILE A 75 -7.51 -22.54 20.79
N GLU A 76 -7.68 -21.95 21.96
CA GLU A 76 -8.13 -22.66 23.14
C GLU A 76 -9.60 -23.08 22.98
N ALA A 77 -9.87 -24.38 23.08
CA ALA A 77 -11.19 -24.93 22.83
C ALA A 77 -12.25 -24.31 23.76
N GLY A 78 -13.28 -23.69 23.16
CA GLY A 78 -14.36 -23.04 23.91
C GLY A 78 -14.07 -21.60 24.36
N GLN A 79 -12.89 -21.05 24.06
CA GLN A 79 -12.57 -19.65 24.29
C GLN A 79 -12.57 -18.92 22.96
N ASP A 80 -13.56 -18.03 22.76
CA ASP A 80 -13.93 -17.27 21.55
C ASP A 80 -12.73 -16.63 20.80
N GLY A 81 -11.92 -17.46 20.14
CA GLY A 81 -10.69 -17.08 19.46
C GLY A 81 -9.48 -16.81 20.36
N LEU A 82 -9.47 -17.19 21.65
CA LEU A 82 -8.28 -16.97 22.49
C LEU A 82 -7.17 -17.93 22.07
N LEU A 83 -5.96 -17.40 21.87
CA LEU A 83 -4.80 -18.22 21.52
C LEU A 83 -4.35 -19.05 22.72
N ALA A 84 -4.11 -20.34 22.49
CA ALA A 84 -3.68 -21.27 23.50
C ALA A 84 -2.25 -20.94 24.00
N GLY A 85 -2.11 -20.86 25.33
CA GLY A 85 -0.87 -20.47 26.00
C GLY A 85 -0.57 -18.97 25.91
N ASN A 86 0.64 -18.55 26.27
CA ASN A 86 1.08 -17.15 26.17
C ASN A 86 1.50 -16.78 24.73
N LYS A 87 0.74 -17.26 23.73
CA LYS A 87 0.98 -16.94 22.33
C LYS A 87 0.37 -15.59 22.00
N HIS A 88 1.09 -14.81 21.20
CA HIS A 88 0.62 -13.54 20.67
C HIS A 88 0.62 -13.62 19.15
N HIS A 89 -0.46 -13.16 18.53
CA HIS A 89 -0.44 -12.91 17.09
C HIS A 89 -0.01 -11.47 16.80
N LYS A 90 0.59 -11.29 15.61
CA LYS A 90 1.02 -9.97 15.17
C LYS A 90 -0.19 -9.16 14.71
N LEU A 91 -0.53 -8.10 15.43
CA LEU A 91 -1.59 -7.18 15.07
C LEU A 91 -1.26 -6.45 13.76
N ARG A 92 -2.29 -6.12 12.99
CA ARG A 92 -2.13 -5.30 11.77
C ARG A 92 -1.59 -3.93 12.18
N HIS A 93 -0.50 -3.52 11.55
CA HIS A 93 -0.02 -2.15 11.71
C HIS A 93 -1.02 -1.17 11.10
N ILE A 94 -1.57 -0.29 11.93
CA ILE A 94 -2.47 0.79 11.52
C ILE A 94 -1.72 2.10 11.71
N CYS A 95 -1.60 2.90 10.64
CA CYS A 95 -0.87 4.16 10.73
C CYS A 95 -1.75 5.27 11.34
N ALA A 96 -1.12 6.23 12.03
CA ALA A 96 -1.84 7.36 12.62
C ALA A 96 -2.62 8.19 11.59
N ALA A 97 -2.19 8.21 10.31
CA ALA A 97 -2.89 8.90 9.24
C ALA A 97 -4.25 8.24 8.91
N GLU A 98 -4.32 6.91 8.92
CA GLU A 98 -5.57 6.15 8.71
C GLU A 98 -6.57 6.43 9.83
N VAL A 99 -6.09 6.44 11.08
CA VAL A 99 -6.90 6.79 12.26
C VAL A 99 -7.36 8.24 12.21
N ARG A 100 -6.48 9.20 11.86
CA ARG A 100 -6.86 10.62 11.67
C ARG A 100 -7.96 10.78 10.61
N SER A 101 -7.83 10.07 9.49
CA SER A 101 -8.83 10.05 8.43
C SER A 101 -10.19 9.57 8.96
N LEU A 102 -10.18 8.50 9.77
CA LEU A 102 -11.38 7.96 10.39
C LEU A 102 -12.08 8.97 11.33
N PHE A 103 -11.33 9.67 12.19
CA PHE A 103 -11.90 10.74 13.03
C PHE A 103 -12.39 11.93 12.20
N ALA A 104 -11.62 12.35 11.20
CA ALA A 104 -11.95 13.47 10.31
C ALA A 104 -13.28 13.25 9.56
N MET A 105 -13.57 11.99 9.21
CA MET A 105 -14.81 11.56 8.56
C MET A 105 -16.07 11.96 9.34
N HIS A 106 -16.01 11.93 10.67
CA HIS A 106 -17.17 12.19 11.53
C HIS A 106 -17.08 13.51 12.30
N ALA A 107 -15.95 14.22 12.22
CA ALA A 107 -15.63 15.38 13.04
C ALA A 107 -16.66 16.52 12.94
N LYS A 108 -17.17 16.83 11.74
CA LYS A 108 -18.21 17.87 11.55
C LYS A 108 -19.49 17.53 12.32
N TRP A 109 -19.93 16.28 12.25
CA TRP A 109 -21.10 15.81 13.00
C TRP A 109 -20.86 15.84 14.51
N MET A 110 -19.71 15.36 14.98
CA MET A 110 -19.37 15.34 16.42
C MET A 110 -19.33 16.74 17.03
N VAL A 111 -18.72 17.70 16.33
CA VAL A 111 -18.71 19.12 16.73
C VAL A 111 -20.14 19.66 16.83
N LYS A 112 -20.97 19.42 15.82
CA LYS A 112 -22.38 19.87 15.81
C LYS A 112 -23.16 19.25 16.98
N ASP A 113 -23.08 17.93 17.16
CA ASP A 113 -23.76 17.21 18.22
C ASP A 113 -23.32 17.70 19.61
N GLN A 114 -22.01 17.84 19.86
CA GLN A 114 -21.50 18.32 21.16
C GLN A 114 -21.79 19.80 21.41
N ARG A 115 -21.99 20.59 20.36
CA ARG A 115 -22.44 21.99 20.43
C ARG A 115 -23.94 22.12 20.62
N GLU A 116 -24.76 21.15 20.21
CA GLU A 116 -26.21 21.17 20.46
C GLU A 116 -26.52 20.60 21.85
N GLN A 117 -25.74 19.62 22.31
CA GLN A 117 -25.85 19.03 23.63
C GLN A 117 -25.22 19.90 24.75
N LEU A 118 -25.36 21.23 24.71
CA LEU A 118 -24.71 22.18 25.63
C LEU A 118 -25.00 21.90 27.12
N HIS A 119 -26.13 21.26 27.43
CA HIS A 119 -26.55 20.92 28.78
C HIS A 119 -26.18 19.50 29.22
N SER A 120 -25.58 18.70 28.32
CA SER A 120 -24.99 17.42 28.67
C SER A 120 -23.79 17.66 29.58
N LYS A 121 -23.84 17.10 30.80
CA LYS A 121 -22.75 17.20 31.79
C LYS A 121 -21.44 16.53 31.34
N LYS A 122 -21.43 15.83 30.21
CA LYS A 122 -20.29 15.04 29.74
C LYS A 122 -19.94 15.38 28.29
N ARG A 123 -19.24 16.51 28.11
CA ARG A 123 -18.60 16.81 26.83
C ARG A 123 -17.46 15.82 26.60
N LEU A 124 -17.48 15.14 25.46
CA LEU A 124 -16.37 14.28 25.07
C LEU A 124 -15.18 15.15 24.64
N ILE A 125 -15.45 16.19 23.84
CA ILE A 125 -14.42 16.98 23.17
C ILE A 125 -14.40 18.44 23.62
N ASN A 126 -13.25 19.09 23.43
CA ASN A 126 -13.16 20.54 23.35
C ASN A 126 -13.60 21.01 21.96
N VAL A 127 -14.82 21.55 21.87
CA VAL A 127 -15.45 21.98 20.61
C VAL A 127 -14.59 22.99 19.84
N ASP A 128 -13.99 23.96 20.52
CA ASP A 128 -13.20 25.02 19.87
C ASP A 128 -11.92 24.47 19.21
N LEU A 129 -11.25 23.52 19.88
CA LEU A 129 -10.06 22.86 19.33
C LEU A 129 -10.40 21.99 18.13
N TRP A 130 -11.53 21.30 18.18
CA TRP A 130 -11.98 20.47 17.07
C TRP A 130 -12.43 21.30 15.85
N GLU A 131 -13.03 22.47 16.07
CA GLU A 131 -13.35 23.42 14.99
C GLU A 131 -12.09 24.03 14.36
N ALA A 132 -11.08 24.35 15.16
CA ALA A 132 -9.78 24.76 14.64
C ALA A 132 -9.15 23.64 13.79
N TRP A 133 -9.23 22.40 14.26
CA TRP A 133 -8.71 21.24 13.53
C TRP A 133 -9.48 20.94 12.23
N LEU A 134 -10.80 21.13 12.20
CA LEU A 134 -11.63 20.94 11.00
C LEU A 134 -11.18 21.82 9.82
N ARG A 135 -10.66 23.03 10.08
CA ARG A 135 -10.08 23.89 9.03
C ARG A 135 -8.86 23.25 8.36
N ASN A 136 -8.03 22.54 9.14
CA ASN A 136 -6.91 21.78 8.59
C ASN A 136 -7.40 20.55 7.82
N VAL A 137 -8.43 19.87 8.32
CA VAL A 137 -9.04 18.70 7.66
C VAL A 137 -9.56 19.06 6.26
N ASP A 138 -10.22 20.20 6.10
CA ASP A 138 -10.72 20.63 4.80
C ASP A 138 -9.55 20.92 3.82
N SER A 139 -8.45 21.54 4.29
CA SER A 139 -7.23 21.67 3.47
C SER A 139 -6.60 20.32 3.10
N TRP A 140 -6.57 19.35 4.03
CA TRP A 140 -6.06 18.01 3.75
C TRP A 140 -6.92 17.24 2.77
N ARG A 141 -8.25 17.41 2.83
CA ARG A 141 -9.19 16.85 1.84
C ARG A 141 -8.89 17.36 0.44
N GLU A 142 -8.74 18.68 0.28
CA GLU A 142 -8.39 19.28 -1.01
C GLU A 142 -7.04 18.77 -1.53
N GLN A 143 -6.03 18.68 -0.67
CA GLN A 143 -4.71 18.18 -1.04
C GLN A 143 -4.75 16.70 -1.43
N ALA A 144 -5.54 15.88 -0.73
CA ALA A 144 -5.75 14.48 -1.08
C ALA A 144 -6.49 14.36 -2.42
N ALA A 145 -7.56 15.13 -2.62
CA ALA A 145 -8.34 15.14 -3.85
C ALA A 145 -7.50 15.54 -5.07
N ARG A 146 -6.63 16.56 -4.95
CA ARG A 146 -5.66 16.94 -5.99
C ARG A 146 -4.70 15.81 -6.39
N LYS A 147 -4.50 14.83 -5.52
CA LYS A 147 -3.67 13.64 -5.75
C LYS A 147 -4.49 12.39 -6.11
N GLY A 148 -5.80 12.52 -6.31
CA GLY A 148 -6.69 11.37 -6.55
C GLY A 148 -6.88 10.45 -5.33
N LEU A 149 -6.57 10.94 -4.13
CA LEU A 149 -6.71 10.22 -2.87
C LEU A 149 -7.93 10.73 -2.09
N THR A 150 -8.47 9.90 -1.21
CA THR A 150 -9.54 10.28 -0.28
C THR A 150 -9.00 10.41 1.14
N PHE A 151 -9.43 11.44 1.87
CA PHE A 151 -9.06 11.64 3.28
C PHE A 151 -10.28 12.12 4.08
N GLY A 152 -10.68 11.36 5.09
CA GLY A 152 -11.83 11.69 5.95
C GLY A 152 -13.13 11.91 5.18
N VAL A 153 -13.40 11.13 4.14
CA VAL A 153 -14.67 11.16 3.39
C VAL A 153 -15.36 9.82 3.60
N PHE A 154 -16.66 9.85 3.90
CA PHE A 154 -17.45 8.64 4.03
C PHE A 154 -17.76 8.10 2.62
N PRO A 155 -17.49 6.82 2.31
CA PRO A 155 -17.48 6.30 0.94
C PRO A 155 -18.85 6.27 0.26
N GLU A 156 -19.95 6.33 1.02
CA GLU A 156 -21.32 6.22 0.52
C GLU A 156 -22.16 7.42 0.97
N GLY A 157 -22.43 8.37 0.06
CA GLY A 157 -23.45 9.40 0.28
C GLY A 157 -22.94 10.84 0.38
N ASP A 158 -21.64 11.05 0.47
CA ASP A 158 -21.06 12.34 0.07
C ASP A 158 -20.62 12.16 -1.39
N GLU A 159 -21.53 12.35 -2.34
CA GLU A 159 -21.09 12.79 -3.67
C GLU A 159 -20.24 14.02 -3.41
N ILE A 160 -18.92 13.86 -3.48
CA ILE A 160 -18.01 14.94 -3.76
C ILE A 160 -18.45 15.40 -5.16
N GLN A 161 -19.49 16.23 -5.24
CA GLN A 161 -19.60 17.15 -6.34
C GLN A 161 -18.53 18.19 -6.01
N PRO A 162 -17.37 18.17 -6.67
CA PRO A 162 -16.56 19.37 -6.71
C PRO A 162 -17.46 20.40 -7.39
N THR A 163 -18.15 21.24 -6.63
CA THR A 163 -18.83 22.41 -7.21
C THR A 163 -17.72 23.27 -7.82
N PRO A 164 -17.55 23.30 -9.14
CA PRO A 164 -16.54 24.12 -9.78
C PRO A 164 -17.16 25.50 -10.00
N GLU A 165 -17.76 26.10 -8.98
CA GLU A 165 -18.42 27.41 -9.06
C GLU A 165 -18.26 28.16 -7.74
N ALA A 166 -17.01 28.30 -7.29
CA ALA A 166 -16.61 29.50 -6.59
C ALA A 166 -15.99 30.41 -7.65
N ASP A 167 -16.89 31.11 -8.35
CA ASP A 167 -16.60 32.27 -9.16
C ASP A 167 -15.59 33.14 -8.40
N SER A 168 -14.42 33.29 -9.01
CA SER A 168 -13.31 34.10 -8.53
C SER A 168 -13.81 35.54 -8.45
N SER A 169 -14.38 35.89 -7.30
CA SER A 169 -14.77 37.25 -6.98
C SER A 169 -13.50 38.10 -6.98
N ASP A 170 -13.45 38.97 -7.98
CA ASP A 170 -12.51 40.06 -8.16
C ASP A 170 -12.26 40.79 -6.81
N PRO A 171 -11.01 40.96 -6.34
CA PRO A 171 -10.74 41.50 -5.01
C PRO A 171 -10.88 43.02 -4.85
N ASP A 172 -11.48 43.75 -5.81
CA ASP A 172 -11.39 45.22 -5.89
C ASP A 172 -12.74 45.99 -5.80
N ASP A 173 -13.75 45.51 -5.05
CA ASP A 173 -14.88 46.39 -4.66
C ASP A 173 -15.38 46.16 -3.23
N TYR A 174 -14.56 46.56 -2.25
CA TYR A 174 -15.05 46.86 -0.91
C TYR A 174 -14.65 48.28 -0.53
N THR A 175 -15.56 49.21 -0.81
CA THR A 175 -15.48 50.60 -0.34
C THR A 175 -16.12 50.69 1.06
N PRO A 176 -15.38 50.91 2.16
CA PRO A 176 -15.98 51.06 3.48
C PRO A 176 -16.40 52.52 3.70
N GLN A 177 -17.70 52.78 3.78
CA GLN A 177 -18.21 53.99 4.44
C GLN A 177 -18.35 53.72 5.94
N ALA A 178 -17.53 54.41 6.73
CA ALA A 178 -17.79 54.68 8.13
C ALA A 178 -18.76 55.88 8.26
N PRO A 179 -19.41 56.11 9.43
CA PRO A 179 -18.66 56.83 10.46
C PRO A 179 -19.01 56.54 11.95
N VAL A 180 -18.06 56.92 12.82
CA VAL A 180 -18.09 57.23 14.28
C VAL A 180 -18.55 56.12 15.28
N SER A 181 -17.98 55.91 16.48
CA SER A 181 -17.16 56.75 17.37
C SER A 181 -16.47 55.90 18.47
N ARG A 182 -15.16 56.15 18.67
CA ARG A 182 -14.38 56.20 19.93
C ARG A 182 -14.60 55.13 21.02
N SER A 183 -13.57 54.30 21.25
CA SER A 183 -12.86 54.33 22.53
C SER A 183 -11.41 53.82 22.35
N SER A 184 -10.51 54.49 23.04
CA SER A 184 -9.06 54.39 22.91
C SER A 184 -8.48 53.44 23.96
N THR A 185 -7.71 52.44 23.55
CA THR A 185 -6.68 51.84 24.42
C THR A 185 -5.47 51.40 23.62
N LYS A 186 -4.31 51.78 24.17
CA LYS A 186 -2.99 51.87 23.53
C LYS A 186 -2.42 50.52 23.12
N ARG A 187 -2.02 50.43 21.85
CA ARG A 187 -1.02 49.48 21.32
C ARG A 187 0.34 49.70 21.98
N ARG A 188 0.94 48.64 22.52
CA ARG A 188 2.40 48.47 22.60
C ARG A 188 2.84 47.66 21.38
N LYS A 189 3.72 48.27 20.58
CA LYS A 189 4.42 47.67 19.44
C LYS A 189 5.52 46.75 19.97
N LEU A 190 5.67 45.56 19.40
CA LEU A 190 6.96 44.88 19.35
C LEU A 190 7.19 44.41 17.92
N ASN A 191 8.27 44.94 17.35
CA ASN A 191 8.79 44.67 16.03
C ASN A 191 9.34 43.25 15.96
N GLN A 192 9.18 42.57 14.82
CA GLN A 192 10.33 41.99 14.14
C GLN A 192 10.01 41.65 12.67
N PRO A 193 10.90 41.99 11.72
CA PRO A 193 10.79 41.63 10.31
C PRO A 193 11.74 40.47 9.96
N TYR A 194 11.32 39.58 9.05
CA TYR A 194 12.26 39.01 8.08
C TYR A 194 11.52 38.47 6.85
N THR A 195 11.89 39.02 5.71
CA THR A 195 11.59 38.60 4.34
C THR A 195 12.24 37.25 4.01
N LEU A 196 11.64 36.43 3.16
CA LEU A 196 12.35 35.93 1.98
C LEU A 196 11.36 35.40 0.93
N ARG A 197 11.63 35.87 -0.28
CA ARG A 197 10.98 35.72 -1.56
C ARG A 197 11.56 34.47 -2.21
N SER A 198 10.74 33.63 -2.85
CA SER A 198 11.24 32.74 -3.90
C SER A 198 10.18 32.52 -4.97
N THR A 199 10.63 32.73 -6.19
CA THR A 199 9.94 32.72 -7.47
C THR A 199 10.33 31.47 -8.27
N VAL A 200 9.50 31.12 -9.28
CA VAL A 200 9.78 30.21 -10.43
C VAL A 200 9.69 28.71 -10.08
N SER A 201 9.07 27.78 -10.84
CA SER A 201 8.58 27.74 -12.23
C SER A 201 7.34 26.85 -12.36
N SER A 202 6.49 27.23 -13.30
CA SER A 202 5.51 26.39 -13.99
C SER A 202 6.21 25.54 -15.06
N GLU A 203 5.73 24.30 -15.27
CA GLU A 203 5.57 23.56 -16.55
C GLU A 203 5.82 22.04 -16.40
N GLY A 204 4.92 21.24 -17.00
CA GLY A 204 5.11 19.80 -17.19
C GLY A 204 3.93 18.91 -16.77
N GLN A 205 2.76 19.09 -17.37
CA GLN A 205 1.63 18.16 -17.23
C GLN A 205 1.84 16.94 -18.14
N HIS A 206 1.95 15.74 -17.56
CA HIS A 206 1.59 14.50 -18.23
C HIS A 206 0.77 13.64 -17.27
N ALA A 207 -0.52 13.53 -17.57
CA ALA A 207 -1.47 12.70 -16.85
C ALA A 207 -1.39 11.27 -17.41
N TYR A 208 -0.90 10.33 -16.60
CA TYR A 208 -1.19 8.91 -16.78
C TYR A 208 -2.04 8.45 -15.59
N THR A 209 -3.30 8.13 -15.88
CA THR A 209 -4.27 7.61 -14.91
C THR A 209 -4.01 6.12 -14.64
N GLY A 210 -3.18 5.83 -13.65
CA GLY A 210 -3.02 4.49 -13.08
C GLY A 210 -4.15 4.17 -12.11
N ARG A 211 -5.07 3.29 -12.53
CA ARG A 211 -6.23 2.81 -11.77
C ARG A 211 -5.76 1.96 -10.57
N SER A 212 -5.71 2.55 -9.38
CA SER A 212 -5.39 1.85 -8.14
C SER A 212 -6.56 0.95 -7.71
N THR A 213 -6.32 -0.36 -7.67
CA THR A 213 -7.21 -1.38 -7.14
C THR A 213 -7.38 -1.18 -5.63
N ARG A 214 -8.53 -0.62 -5.25
CA ARG A 214 -8.99 -0.49 -3.86
C ARG A 214 -9.35 -1.88 -3.32
N LEU A 215 -8.63 -2.34 -2.30
CA LEU A 215 -9.09 -3.42 -1.42
C LEU A 215 -9.33 -2.80 -0.04
N HIS A 216 -10.61 -2.62 0.32
CA HIS A 216 -11.03 -2.31 1.67
C HIS A 216 -11.50 -3.61 2.36
N PRO A 217 -11.14 -3.84 3.63
CA PRO A 217 -11.73 -4.90 4.42
C PRO A 217 -13.12 -4.47 4.91
N THR A 218 -14.17 -5.03 4.33
CA THR A 218 -15.54 -4.96 4.84
C THR A 218 -15.64 -5.88 6.05
N LEU A 219 -15.61 -5.33 7.27
CA LEU A 219 -15.97 -6.06 8.48
C LEU A 219 -17.50 -6.14 8.58
N THR A 220 -18.08 -7.07 7.83
CA THR A 220 -19.47 -7.49 7.94
C THR A 220 -19.51 -9.01 7.98
N SER A 221 -19.53 -9.57 9.19
CA SER A 221 -19.94 -10.96 9.40
C SER A 221 -21.43 -11.07 9.10
N GLU A 222 -21.77 -11.51 7.90
CA GLU A 222 -23.11 -11.99 7.58
C GLU A 222 -23.25 -13.44 8.07
N PRO A 223 -24.42 -13.85 8.59
CA PRO A 223 -24.70 -15.25 8.85
C PRO A 223 -24.81 -16.00 7.52
N ILE A 224 -23.90 -16.95 7.29
CA ILE A 224 -23.92 -17.85 6.13
C ILE A 224 -25.15 -18.77 6.26
N ILE A 225 -26.21 -18.48 5.51
CA ILE A 225 -27.26 -19.44 5.23
C ILE A 225 -26.76 -20.30 4.07
N VAL A 226 -26.41 -21.56 4.37
CA VAL A 226 -26.02 -22.55 3.37
C VAL A 226 -27.28 -23.04 2.66
N GLU A 227 -27.68 -22.35 1.59
CA GLU A 227 -28.60 -22.91 0.59
C GLU A 227 -27.78 -23.63 -0.47
N SER A 228 -27.82 -24.96 -0.40
CA SER A 228 -27.22 -25.89 -1.35
C SER A 228 -28.11 -25.96 -2.60
N SER A 229 -27.86 -25.10 -3.60
CA SER A 229 -28.41 -25.27 -4.96
C SER A 229 -27.34 -25.84 -5.88
N SER A 230 -27.43 -27.15 -6.12
CA SER A 230 -26.71 -27.86 -7.16
C SER A 230 -27.33 -27.54 -8.52
N ASP A 231 -26.84 -26.49 -9.18
CA ASP A 231 -27.13 -26.21 -10.58
C ASP A 231 -25.99 -26.75 -11.45
N GLU A 232 -26.28 -27.85 -12.15
CA GLU A 232 -25.47 -28.42 -13.21
C GLU A 232 -25.39 -27.43 -14.39
N LEU A 233 -24.21 -26.83 -14.58
CA LEU A 233 -23.90 -26.03 -15.76
C LEU A 233 -23.68 -26.96 -16.96
N SER A 234 -24.73 -27.12 -17.78
CA SER A 234 -24.65 -27.78 -19.08
C SER A 234 -23.85 -26.91 -20.06
N TYR A 235 -22.66 -27.36 -20.44
CA TYR A 235 -21.86 -26.75 -21.50
C TYR A 235 -22.45 -27.05 -22.88
N ASP A 236 -22.80 -26.00 -23.61
CA ASP A 236 -23.23 -26.03 -25.00
C ASP A 236 -22.03 -26.33 -25.92
N SER A 237 -22.10 -27.44 -26.67
CA SER A 237 -21.05 -27.97 -27.56
C SER A 237 -21.38 -27.71 -29.03
N GLU A 238 -21.62 -26.45 -29.40
CA GLU A 238 -21.95 -26.08 -30.78
C GLU A 238 -20.82 -25.40 -31.57
N PHE A 239 -19.57 -25.44 -31.10
CA PHE A 239 -18.43 -25.03 -31.93
C PHE A 239 -17.95 -26.15 -32.86
N SER A 240 -18.77 -26.47 -33.86
CA SER A 240 -18.34 -27.27 -35.00
C SER A 240 -17.79 -26.38 -36.11
N GLU A 241 -16.59 -26.75 -36.53
CA GLU A 241 -15.87 -26.33 -37.72
C GLU A 241 -16.78 -26.27 -38.96
N HIS A 242 -16.52 -25.34 -39.89
CA HIS A 242 -16.38 -25.57 -41.34
C HIS A 242 -16.40 -24.22 -42.06
N SER A 243 -15.29 -23.85 -42.70
CA SER A 243 -15.28 -23.20 -44.02
C SER A 243 -13.86 -23.18 -44.57
N GLN A 244 -13.61 -24.07 -45.52
CA GLN A 244 -12.53 -23.98 -46.48
C GLN A 244 -12.94 -23.14 -47.69
N ALA A 245 -11.90 -22.67 -48.38
CA ALA A 245 -11.82 -22.08 -49.72
C ALA A 245 -11.95 -20.56 -49.77
N SER A 246 -11.15 -19.80 -50.51
CA SER A 246 -9.92 -19.99 -51.29
C SER A 246 -9.79 -18.67 -52.04
N ASP A 247 -8.85 -17.79 -51.67
CA ASP A 247 -8.46 -16.64 -52.51
C ASP A 247 -6.93 -16.44 -52.44
N PRO A 248 -6.23 -16.35 -53.60
CA PRO A 248 -4.79 -16.12 -53.68
C PRO A 248 -4.42 -14.61 -53.63
N PRO A 249 -3.13 -14.26 -53.46
CA PRO A 249 -2.70 -13.30 -52.46
C PRO A 249 -2.50 -11.87 -53.00
N SER A 250 -2.98 -10.88 -52.25
CA SER A 250 -2.43 -9.53 -52.27
C SER A 250 -1.25 -9.49 -51.31
N SER A 251 -0.06 -9.67 -51.88
CA SER A 251 1.24 -9.53 -51.23
C SER A 251 1.50 -8.06 -50.88
N ASP A 252 1.35 -7.69 -49.60
CA ASP A 252 2.07 -6.59 -48.93
C ASP A 252 1.62 -6.51 -47.46
N SER A 253 1.90 -7.54 -46.66
CA SER A 253 1.73 -7.46 -45.22
C SER A 253 2.93 -8.12 -44.56
N ASP A 254 3.70 -7.31 -43.84
CA ASP A 254 4.70 -7.70 -42.84
C ASP A 254 4.01 -8.42 -41.66
N ASP A 255 3.19 -9.44 -41.96
CA ASP A 255 2.59 -10.34 -40.98
C ASP A 255 3.68 -11.30 -40.51
N SER A 256 4.56 -10.77 -39.67
CA SER A 256 5.39 -11.61 -38.82
C SER A 256 4.44 -12.48 -38.01
N PRO A 257 4.53 -13.83 -38.12
CA PRO A 257 3.65 -14.72 -37.37
C PRO A 257 3.74 -14.39 -35.88
N PRO A 258 2.61 -14.45 -35.14
CA PRO A 258 2.60 -14.12 -33.73
C PRO A 258 3.67 -14.96 -33.00
N PRO A 259 4.40 -14.36 -32.06
CA PRO A 259 5.50 -15.04 -31.37
C PRO A 259 4.96 -16.33 -30.75
N SER A 260 5.56 -17.47 -31.14
CA SER A 260 5.17 -18.77 -30.61
C SER A 260 5.36 -18.76 -29.09
N PRO A 261 4.41 -19.33 -28.31
CA PRO A 261 4.53 -19.37 -26.86
C PRO A 261 5.82 -20.08 -26.44
N PRO A 262 6.46 -19.66 -25.34
CA PRO A 262 7.68 -20.30 -24.84
C PRO A 262 7.43 -21.78 -24.54
N SER A 263 8.45 -22.62 -24.75
CA SER A 263 8.31 -24.06 -24.54
C SER A 263 7.98 -24.38 -23.08
N PRO A 264 7.08 -25.33 -22.79
CA PRO A 264 6.68 -25.65 -21.42
C PRO A 264 7.86 -26.16 -20.58
N THR A 265 8.83 -26.83 -21.22
CA THR A 265 10.08 -27.28 -20.58
C THR A 265 10.97 -26.12 -20.11
N LEU A 266 10.92 -24.98 -20.80
CA LEU A 266 11.63 -23.77 -20.39
C LEU A 266 10.91 -23.11 -19.20
N LEU A 267 9.59 -22.98 -19.27
CA LEU A 267 8.79 -22.41 -18.17
C LEU A 267 8.92 -23.21 -16.87
N ALA A 268 8.99 -24.54 -16.96
CA ALA A 268 9.17 -25.41 -15.79
C ALA A 268 10.51 -25.23 -15.06
N GLN A 269 11.51 -24.60 -15.70
CA GLN A 269 12.82 -24.31 -15.09
C GLN A 269 12.88 -22.93 -14.42
N ILE A 270 11.90 -22.06 -14.68
CA ILE A 270 11.81 -20.76 -14.02
C ILE A 270 11.25 -20.99 -12.61
N PRO A 271 11.95 -20.56 -11.54
CA PRO A 271 11.39 -20.64 -10.20
C PRO A 271 10.02 -19.94 -10.17
N PRO A 272 8.96 -20.59 -9.66
CA PRO A 272 7.60 -20.07 -9.73
C PRO A 272 7.47 -18.71 -9.01
N GLU A 273 8.34 -18.42 -8.05
CA GLU A 273 8.39 -17.15 -7.35
C GLU A 273 8.76 -15.97 -8.25
N LEU A 274 9.54 -16.20 -9.32
CA LEU A 274 9.93 -15.19 -10.31
C LEU A 274 8.81 -14.88 -11.31
N MET A 275 7.81 -15.75 -11.41
CA MET A 275 6.65 -15.57 -12.30
C MET A 275 5.55 -14.71 -11.65
N ARG A 276 5.67 -14.41 -10.36
CA ARG A 276 4.73 -13.52 -9.67
C ARG A 276 5.06 -12.07 -9.98
N PRO A 277 4.04 -11.20 -10.14
CA PRO A 277 4.24 -9.76 -10.24
C PRO A 277 5.08 -9.26 -9.06
N LEU A 278 6.01 -8.34 -9.33
CA LEU A 278 6.87 -7.79 -8.30
C LEU A 278 6.03 -6.96 -7.32
N GLU A 279 5.98 -7.41 -6.07
CA GLU A 279 5.32 -6.66 -5.00
C GLU A 279 6.28 -5.61 -4.45
N LEU A 280 5.84 -4.34 -4.44
CA LEU A 280 6.57 -3.28 -3.76
C LEU A 280 6.64 -3.58 -2.26
N PRO A 281 7.77 -3.31 -1.59
CA PRO A 281 7.91 -3.54 -0.15
C PRO A 281 6.87 -2.74 0.62
N ALA A 282 5.84 -3.43 1.13
CA ALA A 282 4.69 -2.82 1.79
C ALA A 282 5.07 -2.12 3.11
N PHE A 283 6.14 -2.57 3.77
CA PHE A 283 6.60 -2.04 5.05
C PHE A 283 8.13 -2.00 5.12
N GLY A 284 8.67 -0.86 5.56
CA GLY A 284 10.09 -0.74 5.92
C GLY A 284 11.08 -0.64 4.76
N PHE A 285 10.63 -0.33 3.53
CA PHE A 285 11.49 -0.10 2.35
C PHE A 285 12.50 -1.23 2.04
N THR A 286 12.29 -2.40 2.64
CA THR A 286 13.18 -3.54 2.55
C THR A 286 12.45 -4.65 1.84
N TRP A 287 13.01 -5.12 0.73
CA TRP A 287 12.51 -6.25 -0.03
C TRP A 287 13.46 -7.44 0.11
N TYR A 288 12.91 -8.64 0.17
CA TYR A 288 13.66 -9.90 0.25
C TYR A 288 13.35 -10.74 -0.98
N CYS A 289 14.38 -11.36 -1.56
CA CYS A 289 14.19 -12.24 -2.70
C CYS A 289 13.31 -13.44 -2.30
N PRO A 290 12.21 -13.72 -3.02
CA PRO A 290 11.30 -14.80 -2.66
C PRO A 290 11.83 -16.19 -3.04
N VAL A 291 12.91 -16.27 -3.83
CA VAL A 291 13.50 -17.55 -4.27
C VAL A 291 14.07 -18.29 -3.05
N ALA A 292 13.69 -19.56 -2.90
CA ALA A 292 14.13 -20.38 -1.78
C ALA A 292 15.66 -20.39 -1.63
N ARG A 293 16.13 -20.16 -0.38
CA ARG A 293 17.56 -20.09 -0.01
C ARG A 293 18.34 -18.93 -0.64
N CYS A 294 17.66 -17.94 -1.21
CA CYS A 294 18.28 -16.67 -1.56
C CYS A 294 18.26 -15.74 -0.34
N HIS A 295 19.43 -15.20 0.02
CA HIS A 295 19.56 -14.22 1.12
C HIS A 295 19.68 -12.78 0.61
N TYR A 296 19.48 -12.56 -0.69
CA TYR A 296 19.53 -11.24 -1.26
C TYR A 296 18.36 -10.38 -0.75
N LYS A 297 18.69 -9.16 -0.35
CA LYS A 297 17.74 -8.15 0.10
C LYS A 297 18.10 -6.80 -0.49
N VAL A 298 17.09 -5.98 -0.71
CA VAL A 298 17.22 -4.58 -1.15
C VAL A 298 16.66 -3.72 -0.04
N ASP A 299 17.51 -2.96 0.63
CA ASP A 299 17.10 -1.89 1.53
C ASP A 299 17.22 -0.57 0.77
N LEU A 300 16.09 0.02 0.38
CA LEU A 300 16.09 1.24 -0.42
C LEU A 300 16.60 2.46 0.37
N LEU A 301 16.55 2.42 1.71
CA LEU A 301 17.10 3.49 2.55
C LEU A 301 18.62 3.42 2.65
N ASN A 302 19.19 2.21 2.49
CA ASN A 302 20.63 1.98 2.55
C ASN A 302 21.06 0.93 1.51
N PRO A 303 21.00 1.27 0.20
CA PRO A 303 21.29 0.33 -0.87
C PRO A 303 22.77 -0.05 -0.86
N THR A 304 23.06 -1.35 -0.87
CA THR A 304 24.44 -1.85 -0.94
C THR A 304 25.02 -1.64 -2.34
N GLU A 305 26.35 -1.72 -2.47
CA GLU A 305 27.01 -1.68 -3.79
C GLU A 305 26.54 -2.82 -4.71
N GLU A 306 26.28 -4.00 -4.13
CA GLU A 306 25.69 -5.13 -4.87
C GLU A 306 24.30 -4.79 -5.39
N ASN A 307 23.45 -4.12 -4.58
CA ASN A 307 22.13 -3.67 -5.03
C ASN A 307 22.21 -2.65 -6.17
N CYS A 308 23.25 -1.82 -6.19
CA CYS A 308 23.43 -0.77 -7.20
C CYS A 308 24.09 -1.29 -8.49
N ARG A 309 24.39 -2.59 -8.59
CA ARG A 309 25.05 -3.17 -9.77
C ARG A 309 24.13 -3.08 -10.99
N GLY A 310 24.59 -2.41 -12.05
CA GLY A 310 23.83 -2.24 -13.29
C GLY A 310 22.80 -1.09 -13.27
N ILE A 311 22.80 -0.27 -12.21
CA ILE A 311 21.99 0.94 -12.10
C ILE A 311 22.82 2.16 -12.51
N GLU A 312 22.20 3.15 -13.15
CA GLU A 312 22.86 4.39 -13.55
C GLU A 312 23.28 5.23 -12.34
N ALA A 313 24.43 5.91 -12.44
CA ALA A 313 24.98 6.66 -11.32
C ALA A 313 24.05 7.80 -10.85
N VAL A 314 23.27 8.39 -11.76
CA VAL A 314 22.30 9.45 -11.46
C VAL A 314 21.17 8.90 -10.57
N ASP A 315 20.64 7.74 -10.93
CA ASP A 315 19.60 7.04 -10.17
C ASP A 315 20.09 6.62 -8.77
N VAL A 316 21.31 6.08 -8.69
CA VAL A 316 21.93 5.71 -7.40
C VAL A 316 22.11 6.95 -6.52
N HIS A 317 22.51 8.09 -7.11
CA HIS A 317 22.64 9.34 -6.38
C HIS A 317 21.29 9.85 -5.87
N GLU A 318 20.23 9.79 -6.68
CA GLU A 318 18.88 10.18 -6.28
C GLU A 318 18.35 9.32 -5.13
N LEU A 319 18.55 8.00 -5.21
CA LEU A 319 18.17 7.07 -4.15
C LEU A 319 18.92 7.37 -2.83
N LYS A 320 20.23 7.64 -2.91
CA LYS A 320 21.04 7.99 -1.73
C LYS A 320 20.71 9.36 -1.13
N HIS A 321 20.14 10.27 -1.90
CA HIS A 321 19.75 11.59 -1.40
C HIS A 321 18.54 11.54 -0.45
N GLY A 322 17.77 10.45 -0.45
CA GLY A 322 16.71 10.19 0.54
C GLY A 322 15.51 11.15 0.47
N LYS A 323 15.40 11.97 -0.58
CA LYS A 323 14.29 12.92 -0.80
C LYS A 323 13.18 12.34 -1.66
N TRP A 324 12.87 11.06 -1.46
CA TRP A 324 11.93 10.33 -2.30
C TRP A 324 10.90 9.58 -1.46
N SER A 325 9.87 9.05 -2.13
CA SER A 325 8.81 8.22 -1.56
C SER A 325 8.65 6.97 -2.43
N MET A 326 8.13 5.87 -1.90
CA MET A 326 7.76 4.70 -2.72
C MET A 326 6.71 5.04 -3.78
N SER A 327 5.99 6.15 -3.62
CA SER A 327 5.06 6.67 -4.62
C SER A 327 5.75 7.41 -5.77
N THR A 328 7.06 7.68 -5.68
CA THR A 328 7.81 8.35 -6.74
C THR A 328 8.08 7.35 -7.87
N PRO A 329 7.60 7.59 -9.10
CA PRO A 329 7.76 6.64 -10.21
C PRO A 329 9.22 6.26 -10.48
N GLN A 330 10.14 7.22 -10.38
CA GLN A 330 11.57 6.98 -10.56
C GLN A 330 12.11 5.94 -9.58
N VAL A 331 11.70 5.99 -8.30
CA VAL A 331 12.15 5.01 -7.29
C VAL A 331 11.60 3.62 -7.58
N GLN A 332 10.36 3.51 -8.06
CA GLN A 332 9.78 2.23 -8.46
C GLN A 332 10.56 1.62 -9.62
N LEU A 333 10.89 2.44 -10.64
CA LEU A 333 11.72 2.00 -11.77
C LEU A 333 13.12 1.56 -11.33
N ILE A 334 13.76 2.32 -10.44
CA ILE A 334 15.07 1.95 -9.88
C ILE A 334 14.97 0.62 -9.13
N PHE A 335 13.95 0.46 -8.28
CA PHE A 335 13.71 -0.77 -7.54
C PHE A 335 13.46 -1.97 -8.46
N GLU A 336 12.59 -1.82 -9.46
CA GLU A 336 12.31 -2.83 -10.47
C GLU A 336 13.59 -3.24 -11.22
N ARG A 337 14.45 -2.27 -11.55
CA ARG A 337 15.74 -2.52 -12.22
C ARG A 337 16.70 -3.30 -11.30
N MET A 338 16.80 -2.92 -10.02
CA MET A 338 17.61 -3.64 -9.03
C MET A 338 17.17 -5.10 -8.86
N VAL A 339 15.85 -5.33 -8.80
CA VAL A 339 15.30 -6.69 -8.70
C VAL A 339 15.49 -7.46 -10.00
N SER A 340 15.30 -6.83 -11.15
CA SER A 340 15.45 -7.45 -12.48
C SER A 340 16.88 -7.94 -12.72
N VAL A 341 17.89 -7.15 -12.34
CA VAL A 341 19.31 -7.57 -12.41
C VAL A 341 19.53 -8.83 -11.56
N HIS A 342 19.01 -8.84 -10.33
CA HIS A 342 19.14 -9.98 -9.44
C HIS A 342 18.38 -11.22 -9.96
N TYR A 343 17.19 -11.06 -10.52
CA TYR A 343 16.44 -12.14 -11.16
C TYR A 343 17.18 -12.70 -12.38
N GLY A 344 17.90 -11.85 -13.12
CA GLY A 344 18.81 -12.27 -14.19
C GLY A 344 19.90 -13.23 -13.70
N ASP A 345 20.44 -13.04 -12.49
CA ASP A 345 21.41 -13.96 -11.90
C ASP A 345 20.78 -15.33 -11.57
N HIS A 346 19.53 -15.34 -11.09
CA HIS A 346 18.80 -16.60 -10.85
C HIS A 346 18.55 -17.36 -12.15
N LEU A 347 18.04 -16.68 -13.18
CA LEU A 347 17.80 -17.29 -14.49
C LEU A 347 19.10 -17.83 -15.09
N SER A 348 20.19 -17.07 -14.99
CA SER A 348 21.52 -17.49 -15.48
C SER A 348 22.03 -18.74 -14.76
N ARG A 349 21.82 -18.85 -13.44
CA ARG A 349 22.18 -20.06 -12.65
C ARG A 349 21.33 -21.27 -13.02
N SER A 350 20.07 -21.05 -13.38
CA SER A 350 19.20 -22.10 -13.94
C SER A 350 19.52 -22.47 -15.39
N GLY A 351 20.57 -21.88 -15.99
CA GLY A 351 20.94 -22.13 -17.38
C GLY A 351 20.01 -21.46 -18.38
N ILE A 352 19.26 -20.42 -17.99
CA ILE A 352 18.40 -19.64 -18.88
C ILE A 352 19.13 -18.34 -19.23
N ILE A 353 19.31 -18.10 -20.53
CA ILE A 353 19.87 -16.87 -21.08
C ILE A 353 18.71 -15.97 -21.49
N VAL A 354 18.68 -14.77 -20.94
CA VAL A 354 17.75 -13.70 -21.34
C VAL A 354 18.48 -12.82 -22.34
N SER A 355 17.95 -12.69 -23.55
CA SER A 355 18.44 -11.73 -24.53
C SER A 355 17.33 -10.75 -24.92
N GLU A 356 17.64 -9.47 -24.80
CA GLU A 356 16.77 -8.37 -25.23
C GLU A 356 17.19 -7.94 -26.64
N THR A 357 16.25 -7.85 -27.57
CA THR A 357 16.49 -7.39 -28.94
C THR A 357 15.40 -6.39 -29.30
N GLY A 358 15.71 -5.11 -29.14
CA GLY A 358 14.72 -4.04 -29.24
C GLY A 358 13.69 -4.14 -28.12
N THR A 359 12.42 -4.28 -28.47
CA THR A 359 11.30 -4.45 -27.52
C THR A 359 11.00 -5.91 -27.17
N SER A 360 11.71 -6.87 -27.79
CA SER A 360 11.44 -8.29 -27.61
C SER A 360 12.44 -8.93 -26.64
N ILE A 361 11.90 -9.61 -25.64
CA ILE A 361 12.69 -10.43 -24.70
C ILE A 361 12.61 -11.89 -25.17
N THR A 362 13.76 -12.51 -25.38
CA THR A 362 13.87 -13.92 -25.77
C THR A 362 14.55 -14.71 -24.67
N LEU A 363 13.93 -15.83 -24.28
CA LEU A 363 14.48 -16.77 -23.30
C LEU A 363 15.03 -17.98 -24.06
N LYS A 364 16.30 -18.30 -23.84
CA LYS A 364 16.95 -19.47 -24.44
C LYS A 364 17.59 -20.31 -23.34
N LEU A 365 17.41 -21.63 -23.39
CA LEU A 365 18.24 -22.50 -22.57
C LEU A 365 19.67 -22.44 -23.07
N LYS A 366 20.61 -22.22 -22.15
CA LYS A 366 22.04 -22.36 -22.38
C LYS A 366 22.23 -23.81 -22.78
N THR A 367 22.32 -24.07 -24.08
CA THR A 367 22.74 -25.36 -24.59
C THR A 367 24.11 -25.60 -24.01
N THR A 368 24.19 -26.47 -22.99
CA THR A 368 25.46 -26.96 -22.49
C THR A 368 26.12 -27.58 -23.70
N ALA A 369 27.05 -26.85 -24.33
CA ALA A 369 27.82 -27.38 -25.44
C ALA A 369 28.32 -28.73 -24.96
N ALA A 370 27.88 -29.79 -25.64
CA ALA A 370 28.19 -31.16 -25.27
C ALA A 370 29.66 -31.18 -24.88
N GLN A 371 29.97 -31.63 -23.65
CA GLN A 371 31.35 -31.81 -23.24
C GLN A 371 32.07 -32.45 -24.41
N PRO A 372 33.22 -31.89 -24.87
CA PRO A 372 33.99 -32.55 -25.90
C PRO A 372 34.16 -34.01 -25.47
N PRO A 373 33.88 -34.98 -26.36
CA PRO A 373 33.83 -36.38 -25.99
C PRO A 373 35.09 -36.69 -25.20
N THR A 374 34.91 -37.09 -23.95
CA THR A 374 36.00 -37.47 -23.06
C THR A 374 36.88 -38.43 -23.83
N GLU A 375 38.11 -38.01 -24.17
CA GLU A 375 39.05 -38.89 -24.87
C GLU A 375 39.09 -40.21 -24.09
N PRO A 376 38.97 -41.36 -24.77
CA PRO A 376 38.99 -42.64 -24.10
C PRO A 376 40.27 -42.73 -23.29
N ILE A 377 40.11 -42.87 -21.96
CA ILE A 377 41.19 -43.11 -21.03
C ILE A 377 41.92 -44.35 -21.51
N VAL A 378 43.08 -44.16 -22.16
CA VAL A 378 43.98 -45.25 -22.51
C VAL A 378 44.48 -45.82 -21.17
N PRO A 379 44.22 -47.10 -20.85
CA PRO A 379 44.73 -47.69 -19.63
C PRO A 379 46.26 -47.62 -19.66
N ALA A 380 46.82 -46.93 -18.66
CA ALA A 380 48.26 -46.85 -18.47
C ALA A 380 48.84 -48.27 -18.40
N ARG A 381 49.73 -48.54 -19.35
CA ARG A 381 50.45 -49.80 -19.50
C ARG A 381 51.29 -50.02 -18.24
N ALA A 382 50.96 -51.07 -17.48
CA ALA A 382 51.81 -51.57 -16.41
C ALA A 382 53.18 -51.94 -16.98
N GLY A 383 54.25 -51.34 -16.46
CA GLY A 383 55.62 -51.71 -16.82
C GLY A 383 56.62 -50.68 -16.32
N GLY A 384 57.28 -50.97 -15.20
CA GLY A 384 58.34 -50.09 -14.69
C GLY A 384 58.84 -50.48 -13.32
N ILE A 385 59.55 -51.61 -13.28
CA ILE A 385 60.41 -52.11 -12.19
C ILE A 385 61.23 -50.95 -11.60
N PHE A 386 61.04 -50.62 -10.33
CA PHE A 386 62.02 -49.84 -9.56
C PHE A 386 62.85 -50.78 -8.71
N LYS A 387 64.15 -50.74 -8.97
CA LYS A 387 65.21 -51.42 -8.25
C LYS A 387 65.34 -50.83 -6.84
N GLU A 388 65.44 -51.77 -5.92
CA GLU A 388 66.17 -51.76 -4.66
C GLU A 388 67.57 -51.14 -4.86
N GLU A 389 67.89 -50.09 -4.10
CA GLU A 389 69.29 -49.73 -3.83
C GLU A 389 69.37 -49.09 -2.45
N ASP A 390 70.00 -49.84 -1.54
CA ASP A 390 70.55 -49.41 -0.26
C ASP A 390 71.44 -48.17 -0.42
N ARG A 391 71.43 -47.28 0.59
CA ARG A 391 72.63 -46.89 1.34
C ARG A 391 72.36 -45.86 2.45
N ASP A 392 72.82 -46.28 3.63
CA ASP A 392 73.41 -45.56 4.77
C ASP A 392 72.61 -44.52 5.55
#